data_AF-A0A0K1QCJ3-F1
#
_entry.id   AF-A0A0K1QCJ3-F1
#
_cell.length_a   1.000
_cell.length_b   1.000
_cell.length_c   1.000
_cell.angle_alpha   90.00
_cell.angle_beta   90.00
_cell.angle_gamma   90.00
#
_symmetry.space_group_name_H-M   'P 1'
#
loop_
_entity.id
_entity.type
_entity.pdbx_description
1 polymer ?
#
loop_
_entity_poly.entity_id
_entity_poly.type
_entity_poly.pdbx_seq_one_letter_code
_entity_poly.pdbx_strand_id
1 'polypeptide(L)'
;MRLLRFGGISLGIALASALASLSCSSSSDGSSGSSGTRAAKVDAQTLFGPNVTNVDIEVDYAAGAAPYVGTGGQYKDVWNLFRTNTNALFDGKKDISFPNTLEGMEKLDDVTAGEFTKSDVLAIAKTHRQGASTAATASFYVVFLDGKFKDDAGTVLPDVTSTAIADKGVIAIFKPAITANPNSAIAPLVEQSALLHQIGHVVGFVNNGVPLNSEHHDAANGAHCTNKACIMNVAFEGAEATVNFVAKSFTAPDPVIFGQECLSDARILENKLLPE
;
A
#
# COMPACT_ATOMS: atom_id res chain seq x y z
N MET A 1 -58.65 9.06 22.94
CA MET A 1 -57.85 9.19 21.71
C MET A 1 -56.39 9.37 22.14
N ARG A 2 -55.59 8.29 22.06
CA ARG A 2 -54.18 8.24 22.48
C ARG A 2 -53.30 8.98 21.46
N LEU A 3 -52.54 9.98 21.87
CA LEU A 3 -51.37 10.46 21.12
C LEU A 3 -50.12 9.81 21.72
N LEU A 4 -49.44 8.99 20.91
CA LEU A 4 -48.13 8.42 21.20
C LEU A 4 -47.06 9.49 20.99
N ARG A 5 -46.24 9.75 22.02
CA ARG A 5 -44.95 10.44 21.90
C ARG A 5 -43.92 9.45 21.38
N PHE A 6 -43.36 9.70 20.20
CA PHE A 6 -42.09 9.09 19.78
C PHE A 6 -40.96 10.05 20.14
N GLY A 7 -40.13 9.65 21.11
CA GLY A 7 -38.85 10.29 21.38
C GLY A 7 -37.80 9.78 20.39
N GLY A 8 -37.33 10.65 19.50
CA GLY A 8 -36.14 10.39 18.69
C GLY A 8 -34.89 10.69 19.52
N ILE A 9 -34.16 9.66 19.93
CA ILE A 9 -32.79 9.80 20.41
C ILE A 9 -31.91 9.70 19.17
N SER A 10 -31.44 10.84 18.69
CA SER A 10 -30.39 10.91 17.68
C SER A 10 -29.07 10.57 18.35
N LEU A 11 -28.59 9.36 18.19
CA LEU A 11 -27.27 8.94 18.66
C LEU A 11 -26.25 9.39 17.60
N GLY A 12 -25.72 10.60 17.78
CA GLY A 12 -24.57 11.08 17.03
C GLY A 12 -23.35 10.27 17.42
N ILE A 13 -22.93 9.34 16.56
CA ILE A 13 -21.64 8.66 16.68
C ILE A 13 -20.58 9.67 16.22
N ALA A 14 -19.81 10.17 17.19
CA ALA A 14 -18.62 10.95 16.89
C ALA A 14 -17.56 10.02 16.29
N LEU A 15 -17.20 10.25 15.03
CA LEU A 15 -16.01 9.67 14.42
C LEU A 15 -14.80 10.26 15.16
N ALA A 16 -14.16 9.46 16.01
CA ALA A 16 -12.86 9.81 16.56
C ALA A 16 -11.82 9.57 15.47
N SER A 17 -11.55 10.58 14.65
CA SER A 17 -10.40 10.60 13.76
C SER A 17 -9.13 10.57 14.61
N ALA A 18 -8.53 9.40 14.76
CA ALA A 18 -7.19 9.27 15.33
C ALA A 18 -6.20 9.90 14.33
N LEU A 19 -5.83 11.15 14.58
CA LEU A 19 -4.72 11.82 13.91
C LEU A 19 -3.42 11.14 14.35
N ALA A 20 -3.02 10.09 13.63
CA ALA A 20 -1.67 9.55 13.73
C ALA A 20 -0.73 10.52 13.00
N SER A 21 -0.10 11.43 13.74
CA SER A 21 0.96 12.27 13.22
C SER A 21 2.17 11.41 12.87
N LEU A 22 2.30 11.03 11.59
CA LEU A 22 3.50 10.39 11.05
C LEU A 22 4.62 11.42 10.99
N SER A 23 5.50 11.37 11.99
CA SER A 23 6.76 12.10 12.01
C SER A 23 7.73 11.42 11.05
N CYS A 24 7.88 11.96 9.84
CA CYS A 24 8.97 11.60 8.94
C CYS A 24 10.28 12.16 9.50
N SER A 25 11.06 11.32 10.17
CA SER A 25 12.46 11.67 10.51
C SER A 25 13.36 11.30 9.33
N SER A 26 13.89 12.30 8.65
CA SER A 26 15.02 12.14 7.72
C SER A 26 16.30 11.99 8.53
N SER A 27 16.83 10.76 8.64
CA SER A 27 18.15 10.52 9.21
C SER A 27 19.18 10.40 8.10
N SER A 28 19.96 11.46 7.92
CA SER A 28 21.26 11.41 7.25
C SER A 28 22.28 10.83 8.23
N ASP A 29 22.89 9.69 7.90
CA ASP A 29 24.19 9.32 8.45
C ASP A 29 24.94 8.42 7.47
N GLY A 30 26.15 8.85 7.12
CA GLY A 30 27.13 8.06 6.40
C GLY A 30 27.99 7.24 7.37
N SER A 31 28.18 5.97 7.08
CA SER A 31 29.44 5.27 7.32
C SER A 31 29.44 3.91 6.63
N SER A 32 30.57 3.63 5.99
CA SER A 32 30.94 2.43 5.26
C SER A 32 30.99 1.17 6.12
N GLY A 33 30.30 0.12 5.68
CA GLY A 33 30.42 -1.24 6.21
C GLY A 33 29.88 -2.26 5.21
N SER A 34 30.77 -2.90 4.45
CA SER A 34 30.44 -3.96 3.50
C SER A 34 30.07 -5.26 4.25
N SER A 35 28.79 -5.60 4.25
CA SER A 35 28.26 -6.95 4.44
C SER A 35 26.94 -6.99 3.68
N GLY A 36 26.85 -7.88 2.68
CA GLY A 36 25.81 -7.89 1.63
C GLY A 36 24.41 -7.53 2.11
N THR A 37 24.08 -6.25 2.02
CA THR A 37 22.74 -5.72 2.22
C THR A 37 21.96 -6.02 0.95
N ARG A 38 20.95 -6.88 1.04
CA ARG A 38 19.93 -6.98 0.00
C ARG A 38 19.39 -5.54 -0.20
N ALA A 39 19.61 -5.00 -1.39
CA ALA A 39 19.69 -3.55 -1.60
C ALA A 39 18.38 -2.83 -1.26
N ALA A 40 18.52 -1.58 -0.78
CA ALA A 40 17.41 -0.65 -0.61
C ALA A 40 16.62 -0.45 -1.91
N LYS A 41 15.41 0.10 -1.80
CA LYS A 41 14.61 0.56 -2.95
C LYS A 41 15.48 1.48 -3.83
N VAL A 42 15.35 1.36 -5.16
CA VAL A 42 15.90 2.35 -6.10
C VAL A 42 15.15 3.68 -5.97
N ASP A 43 15.84 4.81 -6.07
CA ASP A 43 15.17 6.12 -6.04
C ASP A 43 14.15 6.27 -7.19
N ALA A 44 13.23 7.24 -7.06
CA ALA A 44 12.14 7.41 -8.03
C ALA A 44 12.65 7.77 -9.43
N GLN A 45 13.71 8.58 -9.55
CA GLN A 45 14.28 8.97 -10.84
C GLN A 45 14.85 7.74 -11.57
N THR A 46 15.52 6.85 -10.84
CA THR A 46 16.01 5.57 -11.35
C THR A 46 14.86 4.62 -11.71
N LEU A 47 13.86 4.48 -10.82
CA LEU A 47 12.69 3.61 -11.01
C LEU A 47 11.93 3.93 -12.31
N PHE A 48 11.59 5.20 -12.51
CA PHE A 48 10.83 5.67 -13.66
C PHE A 48 11.71 5.93 -14.89
N GLY A 49 13.02 6.01 -14.72
CA GLY A 49 13.99 6.16 -15.80
C GLY A 49 14.06 4.95 -16.75
N PRO A 50 14.68 5.09 -17.92
CA PRO A 50 14.65 4.07 -18.98
C PRO A 50 15.50 2.82 -18.69
N ASN A 51 16.42 2.89 -17.73
CA ASN A 51 17.34 1.77 -17.44
C ASN A 51 16.67 0.64 -16.66
N VAL A 52 15.73 0.98 -15.76
CA VAL A 52 14.90 -0.02 -15.09
C VAL A 52 13.82 -0.44 -16.07
N THR A 53 13.86 -1.67 -16.54
CA THR A 53 12.83 -2.22 -17.44
C THR A 53 11.92 -3.19 -16.70
N ASN A 54 12.36 -3.74 -15.56
CA ASN A 54 11.61 -4.72 -14.78
C ASN A 54 11.23 -4.15 -13.40
N VAL A 55 10.02 -4.45 -12.96
CA VAL A 55 9.56 -4.22 -11.59
C VAL A 55 9.13 -5.55 -11.01
N ASP A 56 9.85 -5.99 -9.98
CA ASP A 56 9.58 -7.25 -9.30
C ASP A 56 8.99 -6.97 -7.92
N ILE A 57 7.82 -7.51 -7.65
CA ILE A 57 7.13 -7.38 -6.37
C ILE A 57 7.04 -8.78 -5.77
N GLU A 58 7.91 -9.01 -4.80
CA GLU A 58 7.92 -10.21 -3.98
C GLU A 58 6.79 -10.14 -2.96
N VAL A 59 6.06 -11.23 -2.79
CA VAL A 59 4.91 -11.31 -1.89
C VAL A 59 5.02 -12.57 -1.05
N ASP A 60 5.14 -12.39 0.26
CA ASP A 60 5.17 -13.46 1.24
C ASP A 60 4.04 -13.32 2.25
N TYR A 61 3.78 -14.37 3.02
CA TYR A 61 2.74 -14.33 4.05
C TYR A 61 3.08 -15.18 5.28
N ALA A 62 2.80 -14.63 6.45
CA ALA A 62 2.85 -15.36 7.71
C ALA A 62 1.77 -16.44 7.76
N ALA A 63 1.99 -17.48 8.58
CA ALA A 63 0.94 -18.44 8.90
C ALA A 63 -0.34 -17.73 9.41
N GLY A 64 -1.52 -18.13 8.89
CA GLY A 64 -2.80 -17.46 9.19
C GLY A 64 -3.12 -16.23 8.33
N ALA A 65 -2.14 -15.69 7.59
CA ALA A 65 -2.28 -14.46 6.82
C ALA A 65 -2.28 -14.65 5.30
N ALA A 66 -2.69 -15.82 4.79
CA ALA A 66 -2.72 -16.07 3.35
C ALA A 66 -3.50 -14.97 2.60
N PRO A 67 -2.91 -14.34 1.57
CA PRO A 67 -3.62 -13.34 0.77
C PRO A 67 -4.76 -13.98 -0.02
N TYR A 68 -5.75 -13.17 -0.39
CA TYR A 68 -6.81 -13.65 -1.27
C TYR A 68 -6.25 -13.84 -2.69
N VAL A 69 -6.53 -14.99 -3.29
CA VAL A 69 -6.07 -15.35 -4.65
C VAL A 69 -7.21 -15.96 -5.47
N GLY A 70 -7.05 -15.98 -6.80
CA GLY A 70 -8.04 -16.57 -7.71
C GLY A 70 -9.39 -15.84 -7.67
N THR A 71 -10.48 -16.61 -7.62
CA THR A 71 -11.84 -16.07 -7.49
C THR A 71 -12.17 -15.77 -6.03
N GLY A 72 -12.67 -14.57 -5.74
CA GLY A 72 -13.08 -14.16 -4.39
C GLY A 72 -14.43 -13.45 -4.42
N GLY A 73 -15.44 -13.98 -3.74
CA GLY A 73 -16.79 -13.41 -3.76
C GLY A 73 -17.34 -13.30 -5.20
N GLN A 74 -17.57 -12.07 -5.66
CA GLN A 74 -18.05 -11.77 -7.02
C GLN A 74 -16.92 -11.51 -8.04
N TYR A 75 -15.66 -11.58 -7.62
CA TYR A 75 -14.50 -11.21 -8.45
C TYR A 75 -13.87 -12.46 -9.07
N LYS A 76 -13.67 -12.44 -10.39
CA LYS A 76 -13.08 -13.56 -11.15
C LYS A 76 -11.56 -13.67 -10.97
N ASP A 77 -10.88 -12.54 -10.79
CA ASP A 77 -9.46 -12.43 -10.45
C ASP A 77 -9.30 -11.29 -9.43
N VAL A 78 -9.01 -11.65 -8.18
CA VAL A 78 -8.79 -10.67 -7.10
C VAL A 78 -7.62 -9.74 -7.42
N TRP A 79 -6.59 -10.22 -8.12
CA TRP A 79 -5.37 -9.45 -8.43
C TRP A 79 -5.49 -8.61 -9.70
N ASN A 80 -6.65 -8.64 -10.39
CA ASN A 80 -6.84 -7.84 -11.59
C ASN A 80 -6.76 -6.33 -11.31
N LEU A 81 -7.32 -5.85 -10.19
CA LEU A 81 -7.22 -4.42 -9.85
C LEU A 81 -5.75 -4.01 -9.67
N PHE A 82 -4.97 -4.81 -8.93
CA PHE A 82 -3.55 -4.55 -8.72
C PHE A 82 -2.79 -4.52 -10.05
N ARG A 83 -3.03 -5.52 -10.90
CA ARG A 83 -2.44 -5.63 -12.25
C ARG A 83 -2.73 -4.40 -13.11
N THR A 84 -4.01 -4.02 -13.23
CA THR A 84 -4.43 -2.88 -14.06
C THR A 84 -3.81 -1.57 -13.57
N ASN A 85 -3.79 -1.35 -12.27
CA ASN A 85 -3.27 -0.10 -11.69
C ASN A 85 -1.75 -0.01 -11.71
N THR A 86 -1.03 -1.11 -11.48
CA THR A 86 0.44 -1.11 -11.59
C THR A 86 0.90 -0.93 -13.04
N ASN A 87 0.20 -1.51 -14.01
CA ASN A 87 0.43 -1.22 -15.42
C ASN A 87 0.19 0.26 -15.75
N ALA A 88 -0.91 0.85 -15.26
CA ALA A 88 -1.21 2.27 -15.45
C ALA A 88 -0.16 3.18 -14.79
N LEU A 89 0.27 2.84 -13.57
CA LEU A 89 1.31 3.53 -12.81
C LEU A 89 2.58 3.71 -13.65
N PHE A 90 3.02 2.66 -14.36
CA PHE A 90 4.22 2.66 -15.18
C PHE A 90 3.99 2.92 -16.69
N ASP A 91 2.79 3.33 -17.09
CA ASP A 91 2.43 3.58 -18.50
C ASP A 91 2.61 2.37 -19.43
N GLY A 92 2.62 1.15 -18.88
CA GLY A 92 3.01 -0.06 -19.61
C GLY A 92 4.47 -0.11 -20.09
N LYS A 93 5.35 0.77 -19.58
CA LYS A 93 6.78 0.85 -19.97
C LYS A 93 7.69 -0.09 -19.20
N LYS A 94 7.15 -0.82 -18.22
CA LYS A 94 7.90 -1.74 -17.37
C LYS A 94 7.25 -3.12 -17.45
N ASP A 95 8.08 -4.15 -17.45
CA ASP A 95 7.65 -5.52 -17.25
C ASP A 95 7.45 -5.75 -15.74
N ILE A 96 6.20 -5.95 -15.33
CA ILE A 96 5.83 -6.07 -13.91
C ILE A 96 5.60 -7.55 -13.57
N SER A 97 6.36 -8.04 -12.59
CA SER A 97 6.26 -9.40 -12.05
C SER A 97 5.76 -9.36 -10.62
N PHE A 98 4.79 -10.21 -10.31
CA PHE A 98 4.32 -10.49 -8.96
C PHE A 98 3.58 -11.84 -8.92
N PRO A 99 3.70 -12.62 -7.84
CA PRO A 99 2.89 -13.81 -7.68
C PRO A 99 1.45 -13.42 -7.37
N ASN A 100 0.49 -14.13 -7.97
CA ASN A 100 -0.95 -13.98 -7.72
C ASN A 100 -1.62 -15.30 -7.32
N THR A 101 -0.82 -16.29 -6.94
CA THR A 101 -1.24 -17.59 -6.41
C THR A 101 -0.38 -17.90 -5.18
N LEU A 102 -0.93 -18.67 -4.23
CA LEU A 102 -0.20 -19.03 -3.01
C LEU A 102 1.05 -19.87 -3.30
N GLU A 103 1.07 -20.64 -4.38
CA GLU A 103 2.24 -21.44 -4.78
C GLU A 103 3.44 -20.56 -5.17
N GLY A 104 3.18 -19.34 -5.67
CA GLY A 104 4.23 -18.37 -6.00
C GLY A 104 4.70 -17.50 -4.84
N MET A 105 4.19 -17.72 -3.63
CA MET A 105 4.45 -16.89 -2.44
C MET A 105 5.12 -17.73 -1.34
N GLU A 106 6.09 -17.18 -0.60
CA GLU A 106 6.67 -17.91 0.54
C GLU A 106 5.72 -17.84 1.74
N LYS A 107 5.45 -19.00 2.35
CA LYS A 107 4.78 -19.07 3.65
C LYS A 107 5.82 -19.00 4.77
N LEU A 108 5.74 -17.96 5.58
CA LEU A 108 6.65 -17.69 6.68
C LEU A 108 6.12 -18.32 7.97
N ASP A 109 6.58 -19.54 8.29
CA ASP A 109 6.15 -20.28 9.48
C ASP A 109 6.80 -19.81 10.80
N ASP A 110 7.89 -19.05 10.71
CA ASP A 110 8.62 -18.46 11.84
C ASP A 110 8.10 -17.08 12.28
N VAL A 111 7.24 -16.46 11.47
CA VAL A 111 6.59 -15.18 11.78
C VAL A 111 5.26 -15.43 12.53
N THR A 112 5.30 -15.39 13.86
CA THR A 112 4.14 -15.76 14.71
C THR A 112 3.71 -14.68 15.72
N ALA A 113 4.27 -13.47 15.66
CA ALA A 113 3.92 -12.40 16.59
C ALA A 113 2.49 -11.87 16.34
N GLY A 114 1.77 -11.47 17.40
CA GLY A 114 0.42 -10.90 17.29
C GLY A 114 0.38 -9.38 17.09
N GLU A 115 1.53 -8.72 17.20
CA GLU A 115 1.71 -7.27 17.04
C GLU A 115 3.02 -6.99 16.33
N PHE A 116 3.03 -6.00 15.43
CA PHE A 116 4.20 -5.67 14.63
C PHE A 116 4.43 -4.16 14.58
N THR A 117 5.65 -3.75 14.90
CA THR A 117 6.17 -2.40 14.61
C THR A 117 6.78 -2.36 13.20
N LYS A 118 7.08 -1.15 12.70
CA LYS A 118 7.86 -1.01 11.45
C LYS A 118 9.24 -1.69 11.53
N SER A 119 9.87 -1.68 12.71
CA SER A 119 11.15 -2.36 12.93
C SER A 119 11.02 -3.87 12.81
N ASP A 120 9.93 -4.46 13.31
CA ASP A 120 9.66 -5.90 13.15
C ASP A 120 9.44 -6.25 11.68
N VAL A 121 8.67 -5.44 10.94
CA VAL A 121 8.46 -5.60 9.50
C VAL A 121 9.79 -5.55 8.73
N LEU A 122 10.71 -4.65 9.09
CA LEU A 122 12.05 -4.61 8.48
C LEU A 122 12.91 -5.83 8.85
N ALA A 123 12.78 -6.35 10.06
CA ALA A 123 13.49 -7.56 10.47
C ALA A 123 13.01 -8.78 9.68
N ILE A 124 11.69 -8.89 9.43
CA ILE A 124 11.10 -9.91 8.55
C ILE A 124 11.65 -9.75 7.14
N ALA A 125 11.54 -8.55 6.55
CA ALA A 125 12.05 -8.29 5.21
C ALA A 125 13.56 -8.58 5.09
N LYS A 126 14.36 -8.23 6.10
CA LYS A 126 15.80 -8.54 6.11
C LYS A 126 16.09 -10.04 6.07
N THR A 127 15.22 -10.84 6.68
CA THR A 127 15.40 -12.30 6.83
C THR A 127 14.91 -13.04 5.59
N HIS A 128 13.71 -12.72 5.12
CA HIS A 128 13.02 -13.50 4.09
C HIS A 128 13.20 -12.96 2.68
N ARG A 129 13.24 -11.61 2.51
CA ARG A 129 13.29 -10.98 1.18
C ARG A 129 14.37 -11.61 0.31
N GLN A 130 13.97 -12.11 -0.84
CA GLN A 130 14.81 -12.83 -1.79
C GLN A 130 15.28 -11.91 -2.92
N GLY A 131 14.39 -11.06 -3.43
CA GLY A 131 14.60 -10.11 -4.50
C GLY A 131 15.47 -8.93 -4.09
N ALA A 132 16.33 -8.51 -5.01
CA ALA A 132 17.20 -7.35 -4.85
C ALA A 132 17.10 -6.46 -6.09
N SER A 133 17.16 -5.15 -5.87
CA SER A 133 17.25 -4.19 -6.97
C SER A 133 18.59 -4.32 -7.69
N THR A 134 18.55 -4.18 -9.02
CA THR A 134 19.72 -4.14 -9.90
C THR A 134 19.66 -2.88 -10.77
N ALA A 135 20.58 -2.73 -11.72
CA ALA A 135 20.52 -1.64 -12.69
C ALA A 135 19.27 -1.67 -13.57
N ALA A 136 18.71 -2.88 -13.83
CA ALA A 136 17.58 -3.07 -14.74
C ALA A 136 16.28 -3.50 -14.05
N THR A 137 16.34 -3.83 -12.75
CA THR A 137 15.19 -4.32 -11.98
C THR A 137 15.03 -3.52 -10.70
N ALA A 138 13.86 -2.96 -10.48
CA ALA A 138 13.44 -2.48 -9.17
C ALA A 138 12.73 -3.60 -8.43
N SER A 139 13.11 -3.88 -7.19
CA SER A 139 12.47 -4.89 -6.35
C SER A 139 11.75 -4.25 -5.16
N PHE A 140 10.52 -4.69 -4.90
CA PHE A 140 9.72 -4.36 -3.73
C PHE A 140 9.35 -5.63 -2.97
N TYR A 141 9.15 -5.53 -1.66
CA TYR A 141 8.81 -6.64 -0.79
C TYR A 141 7.49 -6.37 -0.07
N VAL A 142 6.56 -7.31 -0.16
CA VAL A 142 5.25 -7.27 0.48
C VAL A 142 5.13 -8.46 1.41
N VAL A 143 4.70 -8.24 2.65
CA VAL A 143 4.38 -9.33 3.58
C VAL A 143 2.99 -9.19 4.17
N PHE A 144 2.22 -10.27 4.12
CA PHE A 144 0.94 -10.39 4.82
C PHE A 144 1.16 -10.96 6.21
N LEU A 145 0.63 -10.30 7.24
CA LEU A 145 0.89 -10.61 8.65
C LEU A 145 -0.40 -10.93 9.41
N ASP A 146 -0.36 -11.96 10.25
CA ASP A 146 -1.45 -12.34 11.16
C ASP A 146 -1.28 -11.66 12.52
N GLY A 147 -1.24 -10.33 12.49
CA GLY A 147 -1.10 -9.51 13.68
C GLY A 147 -1.50 -8.07 13.44
N LYS A 148 -1.50 -7.28 14.50
CA LYS A 148 -1.92 -5.87 14.47
C LYS A 148 -0.73 -4.94 14.33
N PHE A 149 -0.93 -3.82 13.68
CA PHE A 149 0.09 -2.77 13.67
C PHE A 149 0.24 -2.14 15.06
N LYS A 150 1.48 -1.90 15.46
CA LYS A 150 1.86 -1.15 16.65
C LYS A 150 2.70 0.05 16.24
N ASP A 151 2.23 1.24 16.57
CA ASP A 151 2.92 2.47 16.22
C ASP A 151 4.19 2.70 17.05
N ASP A 152 4.93 3.75 16.71
CA ASP A 152 6.20 4.09 17.37
C ASP A 152 6.01 4.55 18.82
N ALA A 153 4.79 4.91 19.22
CA ALA A 153 4.43 5.20 20.61
C ALA A 153 4.09 3.93 21.42
N GLY A 154 4.11 2.76 20.77
CA GLY A 154 3.75 1.48 21.38
C GLY A 154 2.25 1.23 21.44
N THR A 155 1.43 2.03 20.76
CA THR A 155 -0.03 1.87 20.71
C THR A 155 -0.39 0.85 19.64
N VAL A 156 -1.19 -0.15 20.02
CA VAL A 156 -1.75 -1.11 19.07
C VAL A 156 -2.92 -0.48 18.34
N LEU A 157 -2.86 -0.44 17.02
CA LEU A 157 -3.87 0.15 16.14
C LEU A 157 -4.60 -0.98 15.38
N PRO A 158 -5.70 -1.54 15.93
CA PRO A 158 -6.34 -2.74 15.38
C PRO A 158 -7.01 -2.53 14.02
N ASP A 159 -7.29 -1.28 13.63
CA ASP A 159 -8.02 -0.92 12.41
C ASP A 159 -7.09 -0.54 11.25
N VAL A 160 -5.77 -0.54 11.46
CA VAL A 160 -4.77 -0.26 10.43
C VAL A 160 -4.60 -1.50 9.56
N THR A 161 -4.93 -1.37 8.28
CA THR A 161 -4.92 -2.49 7.32
C THR A 161 -3.54 -2.73 6.69
N SER A 162 -2.69 -1.70 6.65
CA SER A 162 -1.37 -1.78 6.02
C SER A 162 -0.43 -0.69 6.51
N THR A 163 0.87 -0.85 6.22
CA THR A 163 1.87 0.21 6.37
C THR A 163 2.97 0.02 5.32
N ALA A 164 3.57 1.13 4.89
CA ALA A 164 4.77 1.13 4.04
C ALA A 164 5.98 1.72 4.76
N ILE A 165 7.14 1.17 4.45
CA ILE A 165 8.44 1.72 4.78
C ILE A 165 9.07 2.13 3.45
N ALA A 166 8.64 3.30 2.98
CA ALA A 166 8.77 3.72 1.58
C ALA A 166 10.21 3.72 1.09
N ASP A 167 11.15 4.24 1.88
CA ASP A 167 12.58 4.29 1.55
C ASP A 167 13.26 2.91 1.48
N LYS A 168 12.63 1.88 2.06
CA LYS A 168 13.10 0.49 2.00
C LYS A 168 12.38 -0.35 0.95
N GLY A 169 11.29 0.16 0.37
CA GLY A 169 10.46 -0.59 -0.59
C GLY A 169 9.79 -1.80 0.05
N VAL A 170 9.38 -1.67 1.31
CA VAL A 170 8.76 -2.73 2.11
C VAL A 170 7.33 -2.34 2.46
N ILE A 171 6.39 -3.25 2.26
CA ILE A 171 4.98 -3.11 2.57
C ILE A 171 4.57 -4.25 3.51
N ALA A 172 3.79 -3.93 4.55
CA ALA A 172 3.11 -4.93 5.36
C ALA A 172 1.59 -4.74 5.26
N ILE A 173 0.88 -5.86 5.12
CA ILE A 173 -0.58 -5.93 5.13
C ILE A 173 -1.04 -6.73 6.36
N PHE A 174 -1.95 -6.18 7.16
CA PHE A 174 -2.39 -6.77 8.43
C PHE A 174 -3.74 -7.47 8.26
N LYS A 175 -3.71 -8.81 8.16
CA LYS A 175 -4.89 -9.62 7.86
C LYS A 175 -6.02 -9.47 8.89
N PRO A 176 -5.75 -9.40 10.22
CA PRO A 176 -6.81 -9.26 11.22
C PRO A 176 -7.68 -8.01 11.00
N ALA A 177 -7.08 -6.85 10.71
CA ALA A 177 -7.80 -5.59 10.46
C ALA A 177 -8.74 -5.70 9.24
N ILE A 178 -8.30 -6.40 8.18
CA ILE A 178 -9.10 -6.64 6.97
C ILE A 178 -10.27 -7.58 7.27
N THR A 179 -10.01 -8.68 7.99
CA THR A 179 -11.04 -9.69 8.29
C THR A 179 -12.03 -9.27 9.37
N ALA A 180 -11.68 -8.27 10.19
CA ALA A 180 -12.57 -7.69 11.18
C ALA A 180 -13.69 -6.82 10.54
N ASN A 181 -13.59 -6.52 9.24
CA ASN A 181 -14.64 -5.79 8.54
C ASN A 181 -15.98 -6.57 8.60
N PRO A 182 -17.08 -5.95 9.04
CA PRO A 182 -18.36 -6.63 9.20
C PRO A 182 -18.93 -7.17 7.88
N ASN A 183 -18.49 -6.63 6.75
CA ASN A 183 -18.81 -7.16 5.43
C ASN A 183 -17.63 -8.01 4.91
N SER A 184 -17.63 -9.30 5.21
CA SER A 184 -16.56 -10.20 4.76
C SER A 184 -16.44 -10.34 3.23
N ALA A 185 -17.51 -10.05 2.48
CA ALA A 185 -17.52 -10.17 1.02
C ALA A 185 -16.62 -9.13 0.31
N ILE A 186 -16.24 -8.06 1.01
CA ILE A 186 -15.37 -7.00 0.48
C ILE A 186 -13.92 -7.14 0.97
N ALA A 187 -13.61 -8.12 1.83
CA ALA A 187 -12.27 -8.28 2.37
C ALA A 187 -11.17 -8.38 1.28
N PRO A 188 -11.37 -9.10 0.16
CA PRO A 188 -10.42 -9.08 -0.96
C PRO A 188 -10.22 -7.68 -1.56
N LEU A 189 -11.27 -6.85 -1.60
CA LEU A 189 -11.17 -5.48 -2.12
C LEU A 189 -10.34 -4.58 -1.21
N VAL A 190 -10.60 -4.66 0.10
CA VAL A 190 -9.89 -3.87 1.11
C VAL A 190 -8.41 -4.22 1.05
N GLU A 191 -8.10 -5.51 0.96
CA GLU A 191 -6.73 -6.01 0.81
C GLU A 191 -6.01 -5.44 -0.42
N GLN A 192 -6.65 -5.51 -1.60
CA GLN A 192 -6.07 -4.99 -2.84
C GLN A 192 -5.93 -3.47 -2.84
N SER A 193 -6.86 -2.76 -2.19
CA SER A 193 -6.81 -1.30 -2.07
C SER A 193 -5.69 -0.84 -1.15
N ALA A 194 -5.55 -1.50 0.01
CA ALA A 194 -4.45 -1.26 0.93
C ALA A 194 -3.11 -1.50 0.23
N LEU A 195 -2.95 -2.61 -0.49
CA LEU A 195 -1.75 -2.90 -1.24
C LEU A 195 -1.46 -1.85 -2.32
N LEU A 196 -2.47 -1.39 -3.09
CA LEU A 196 -2.28 -0.37 -4.12
C LEU A 196 -1.89 0.99 -3.55
N HIS A 197 -2.52 1.40 -2.45
CA HIS A 197 -2.17 2.63 -1.74
C HIS A 197 -0.70 2.60 -1.29
N GLN A 198 -0.29 1.50 -0.65
CA GLN A 198 1.09 1.36 -0.20
C GLN A 198 2.09 1.25 -1.38
N ILE A 199 1.69 0.65 -2.51
CA ILE A 199 2.51 0.68 -3.72
C ILE A 199 2.77 2.11 -4.18
N GLY A 200 1.75 2.97 -4.17
CA GLY A 200 1.92 4.39 -4.48
C GLY A 200 2.96 5.08 -3.59
N HIS A 201 2.92 4.83 -2.27
CA HIS A 201 3.95 5.34 -1.37
C HIS A 201 5.36 4.81 -1.68
N VAL A 202 5.51 3.49 -1.88
CA VAL A 202 6.84 2.92 -2.15
C VAL A 202 7.35 3.22 -3.55
N VAL A 203 6.54 3.66 -4.52
CA VAL A 203 7.09 4.19 -5.79
C VAL A 203 7.46 5.67 -5.68
N GLY A 204 6.95 6.36 -4.65
CA GLY A 204 7.28 7.74 -4.30
C GLY A 204 6.21 8.77 -4.68
N PHE A 205 4.97 8.35 -4.92
CA PHE A 205 3.88 9.27 -5.27
C PHE A 205 3.59 10.31 -4.20
N VAL A 206 3.06 11.44 -4.66
CA VAL A 206 2.67 12.60 -3.85
C VAL A 206 3.85 13.16 -3.07
N ASN A 207 4.82 13.72 -3.80
CA ASN A 207 5.96 14.42 -3.21
C ASN A 207 6.79 13.56 -2.24
N ASN A 208 6.82 12.23 -2.45
CA ASN A 208 7.55 11.26 -1.63
C ASN A 208 8.75 10.65 -2.38
N GLY A 209 9.32 11.43 -3.29
CA GLY A 209 10.39 11.03 -4.21
C GLY A 209 10.05 11.29 -5.68
N VAL A 210 8.78 11.17 -6.05
CA VAL A 210 8.26 11.69 -7.33
C VAL A 210 7.77 13.12 -7.11
N PRO A 211 8.29 14.11 -7.85
CA PRO A 211 7.85 15.50 -7.71
C PRO A 211 6.46 15.72 -8.32
N LEU A 212 5.74 16.71 -7.80
CA LEU A 212 4.39 17.04 -8.23
C LEU A 212 4.40 17.75 -9.59
N ASN A 213 3.47 17.38 -10.47
CA ASN A 213 3.13 18.09 -11.71
C ASN A 213 1.96 19.09 -11.54
N SER A 214 1.20 18.95 -10.44
CA SER A 214 0.04 19.79 -10.13
C SER A 214 -0.20 19.85 -8.63
N GLU A 215 -0.96 20.85 -8.16
CA GLU A 215 -1.35 20.99 -6.75
C GLU A 215 -2.36 19.92 -6.33
N HIS A 216 -1.87 18.84 -5.71
CA HIS A 216 -2.71 17.75 -5.20
C HIS A 216 -2.16 17.07 -3.94
N HIS A 217 -1.12 17.64 -3.30
CA HIS A 217 -0.53 17.11 -2.08
C HIS A 217 -1.31 17.60 -0.85
N ASP A 218 -1.93 16.67 -0.12
CA ASP A 218 -2.52 16.89 1.19
C ASP A 218 -1.46 16.81 2.28
N ALA A 219 -0.64 17.86 2.38
CA ALA A 219 0.50 17.90 3.31
C ALA A 219 0.09 17.74 4.78
N ALA A 220 -1.14 18.08 5.16
CA ALA A 220 -1.65 17.89 6.52
C ALA A 220 -1.76 16.41 6.89
N ASN A 221 -1.92 15.53 5.91
CA ASN A 221 -2.01 14.09 6.08
C ASN A 221 -0.76 13.35 5.60
N GLY A 222 0.38 14.02 5.35
CA GLY A 222 1.59 13.36 4.83
C GLY A 222 1.58 13.24 3.31
N ALA A 223 2.12 12.15 2.74
CA ALA A 223 2.26 11.96 1.30
C ALA A 223 0.96 11.46 0.63
N HIS A 224 -0.14 12.20 0.82
CA HIS A 224 -1.47 11.83 0.34
C HIS A 224 -2.04 12.79 -0.70
N CYS A 225 -2.90 12.26 -1.57
CA CYS A 225 -3.57 13.02 -2.61
C CYS A 225 -4.83 13.71 -2.07
N THR A 226 -5.03 14.99 -2.39
CA THR A 226 -6.26 15.74 -2.05
C THR A 226 -7.49 15.24 -2.82
N ASN A 227 -7.30 14.57 -3.96
CA ASN A 227 -8.38 13.99 -4.75
C ASN A 227 -8.99 12.78 -4.05
N LYS A 228 -10.24 12.92 -3.59
CA LYS A 228 -10.99 11.87 -2.87
C LYS A 228 -11.29 10.61 -3.71
N ALA A 229 -11.13 10.69 -5.03
CA ALA A 229 -11.28 9.56 -5.95
C ALA A 229 -9.93 8.94 -6.36
N CYS A 230 -8.81 9.42 -5.82
CA CYS A 230 -7.50 8.82 -6.02
C CYS A 230 -7.21 7.82 -4.90
N ILE A 231 -6.68 6.65 -5.25
CA ILE A 231 -6.25 5.62 -4.27
C ILE A 231 -5.23 6.17 -3.27
N MET A 232 -4.46 7.20 -3.61
CA MET A 232 -3.52 7.88 -2.71
C MET A 232 -4.18 8.85 -1.72
N ASN A 233 -5.51 8.95 -1.68
CA ASN A 233 -6.17 9.72 -0.62
C ASN A 233 -6.07 8.98 0.72
N VAL A 234 -5.84 9.70 1.81
CA VAL A 234 -5.72 9.14 3.18
C VAL A 234 -6.93 8.29 3.59
N ALA A 235 -8.12 8.56 3.02
CA ALA A 235 -9.30 7.76 3.29
C ALA A 235 -9.15 6.29 2.90
N PHE A 236 -8.12 5.90 2.12
CA PHE A 236 -7.84 4.52 1.71
C PHE A 236 -6.98 3.71 2.70
N GLU A 237 -6.49 4.30 3.79
CA GLU A 237 -5.65 3.60 4.78
C GLU A 237 -6.46 2.73 5.77
N GLY A 238 -7.72 3.09 6.05
CA GLY A 238 -8.55 2.46 7.08
C GLY A 238 -9.37 1.25 6.62
N ALA A 239 -9.85 0.41 7.55
CA ALA A 239 -10.70 -0.73 7.22
C ALA A 239 -12.11 -0.33 6.70
N GLU A 240 -12.58 0.88 7.02
CA GLU A 240 -13.84 1.46 6.52
C GLU A 240 -13.65 2.26 5.21
N ALA A 241 -12.39 2.40 4.77
CA ALA A 241 -12.00 3.12 3.58
C ALA A 241 -12.83 2.74 2.35
N THR A 242 -13.57 3.70 1.81
CA THR A 242 -13.99 3.80 0.39
C THR A 242 -14.42 2.50 -0.30
N VAL A 243 -14.96 1.53 0.45
CA VAL A 243 -15.42 0.24 -0.06
C VAL A 243 -16.41 0.46 -1.19
N ASN A 244 -17.26 1.48 -1.06
CA ASN A 244 -18.23 1.83 -2.08
C ASN A 244 -17.59 2.40 -3.36
N PHE A 245 -16.46 3.10 -3.26
CA PHE A 245 -15.71 3.57 -4.43
C PHE A 245 -14.97 2.41 -5.09
N VAL A 246 -14.23 1.63 -4.30
CA VAL A 246 -13.47 0.46 -4.75
C VAL A 246 -14.40 -0.58 -5.37
N ALA A 247 -15.49 -0.94 -4.70
CA ALA A 247 -16.45 -1.93 -5.20
C ALA A 247 -17.09 -1.49 -6.53
N LYS A 248 -17.36 -0.20 -6.72
CA LYS A 248 -17.81 0.33 -8.01
C LYS A 248 -16.74 0.20 -9.08
N SER A 249 -15.49 0.56 -8.75
CA SER A 249 -14.36 0.42 -9.65
C SER A 249 -14.11 -1.04 -10.05
N PHE A 250 -14.18 -2.00 -9.13
CA PHE A 250 -13.98 -3.43 -9.45
C PHE A 250 -15.02 -4.05 -10.40
N THR A 251 -16.17 -3.38 -10.63
CA THR A 251 -17.13 -3.79 -11.66
C THR A 251 -16.85 -3.18 -13.03
N ALA A 252 -15.96 -2.19 -13.11
CA ALA A 252 -15.49 -1.65 -14.37
C ALA A 252 -14.55 -2.65 -15.05
N PRO A 253 -14.53 -2.70 -16.40
CA PRO A 253 -13.64 -3.61 -17.14
C PRO A 253 -12.15 -3.31 -16.90
N ASP A 254 -11.77 -2.04 -16.76
CA ASP A 254 -10.38 -1.61 -16.56
C ASP A 254 -10.28 -0.51 -15.49
N PRO A 255 -10.40 -0.85 -14.19
CA PRO A 255 -10.41 0.15 -13.15
C PRO A 255 -9.02 0.69 -12.87
N VAL A 256 -8.71 1.88 -13.40
CA VAL A 256 -7.60 2.70 -12.93
C VAL A 256 -8.13 3.63 -11.84
N ILE A 257 -7.62 3.48 -10.62
CA ILE A 257 -8.04 4.22 -9.42
C ILE A 257 -6.95 5.11 -8.84
N PHE A 258 -5.74 5.10 -9.41
CA PHE A 258 -4.85 6.25 -9.26
C PHE A 258 -5.46 7.46 -9.98
N GLY A 259 -5.49 8.59 -9.28
CA GLY A 259 -5.87 9.88 -9.88
C GLY A 259 -4.88 10.25 -10.98
N GLN A 260 -5.37 10.95 -12.00
CA GLN A 260 -4.55 11.37 -13.13
C GLN A 260 -3.40 12.28 -12.69
N GLU A 261 -3.58 13.03 -11.61
CA GLU A 261 -2.57 13.88 -10.99
C GLU A 261 -1.35 13.06 -10.57
N CYS A 262 -1.55 11.99 -9.79
CA CYS A 262 -0.47 11.11 -9.35
C CYS A 262 0.17 10.34 -10.50
N LEU A 263 -0.62 9.90 -11.49
CA LEU A 263 -0.06 9.25 -12.69
C LEU A 263 0.80 10.21 -13.51
N SER A 264 0.39 11.48 -13.61
CA SER A 264 1.12 12.51 -14.37
C SER A 264 2.44 12.90 -13.70
N ASP A 265 2.53 12.83 -12.37
CA ASP A 265 3.78 13.04 -11.64
C ASP A 265 4.89 12.07 -12.11
N ALA A 266 4.58 10.76 -12.23
CA ALA A 266 5.53 9.78 -12.75
C ALA A 266 6.01 10.12 -14.17
N ARG A 267 5.12 10.65 -15.01
CA ARG A 267 5.44 11.00 -16.40
C ARG A 267 6.49 12.10 -16.51
N ILE A 268 6.63 12.95 -15.49
CA ILE A 268 7.72 13.94 -15.46
C ILE A 268 9.09 13.23 -15.47
N LEU A 269 9.24 12.18 -14.66
CA LEU A 269 10.50 11.43 -14.53
C LEU A 269 10.78 10.53 -15.73
N GLU A 270 9.74 9.93 -16.31
CA GLU A 270 9.85 9.08 -17.50
C GLU A 270 10.31 9.87 -18.75
N ASN A 271 9.83 11.11 -18.89
CA ASN A 271 10.09 11.96 -20.05
C ASN A 271 11.26 12.94 -19.84
N LYS A 272 11.98 12.85 -18.71
CA LYS A 272 13.03 13.81 -18.31
C LYS A 272 12.58 15.28 -18.38
N LEU A 273 11.34 15.56 -17.98
CA LEU A 273 10.76 16.91 -18.06
C LEU A 273 11.27 17.85 -16.95
N LEU A 274 12.17 17.38 -16.07
CA LEU A 274 12.86 18.22 -15.09
C LEU A 274 14.20 18.68 -15.67
N PRO A 275 14.51 19.99 -15.62
CA PRO A 275 15.87 20.45 -15.83
C PRO A 275 16.76 19.93 -14.68
N GLU A 276 17.99 19.51 -15.02
CA GLU A 276 19.05 19.13 -14.07
C GLU A 276 19.43 20.28 -13.12
#